data_AF-D0LBT7-F1
#
_entry.id   AF-D0LBT7-F1
#
_cell.length_a   1.000
_cell.length_b   1.000
_cell.length_c   1.000
_cell.angle_alpha   90.00
_cell.angle_beta   90.00
_cell.angle_gamma   90.00
#
_symmetry.space_group_name_H-M   'P 1'
#
loop_
_entity.id
_entity.type
_entity.pdbx_description
1 polymer ?
#
loop_
_entity_poly.entity_id
_entity_poly.type
_entity_poly.pdbx_seq_one_letter_code
_entity_poly.pdbx_strand_id
1 'polypeptide(L)'
;MVGSPWSAARPVEAVLGLVVGSVLISSCATTVPGSGVAAPGEVAAYRSEVGASREAAVREAGVDLCREGMAAMVVMVRGYNTFLTRLNTTDSYAQLGDLDEKARASLIAGSDQIRRHLNDLTPADVGDPARAFLATSNRLQDAIARERFTGLNPIADQWTGDKQRLLDACVPYVPMPAATSATPRPQIPSSTPTPTG
;
A
#
# COMPACT_ATOMS: atom_id res chain seq x y z
N MET A 1 24.10 36.94 3.27
CA MET A 1 23.64 37.89 4.29
C MET A 1 22.58 38.79 3.67
N VAL A 2 21.34 38.65 4.13
CA VAL A 2 20.28 39.67 4.36
C VAL A 2 19.02 38.84 4.56
N GLY A 3 18.54 38.84 5.81
CA GLY A 3 17.38 38.11 6.28
C GLY A 3 16.11 38.96 6.22
N SER A 4 14.97 38.27 6.18
CA SER A 4 13.64 38.88 6.29
C SER A 4 13.18 38.90 7.74
N PRO A 5 12.68 40.03 8.26
CA PRO A 5 12.22 40.17 9.64
C PRO A 5 10.76 39.70 9.80
N TRP A 6 10.55 39.00 10.91
CA TRP A 6 9.23 38.62 11.43
C TRP A 6 8.67 39.83 12.20
N SER A 7 7.42 40.22 11.93
CA SER A 7 6.72 41.23 12.73
C SER A 7 5.72 40.56 13.66
N ALA A 8 5.95 40.75 14.95
CA ALA A 8 5.03 40.47 16.04
C ALA A 8 4.16 41.69 16.33
N ALA A 9 2.93 41.48 16.77
CA ALA A 9 2.21 42.43 17.61
C ALA A 9 1.22 41.69 18.52
N ARG A 10 1.49 41.73 19.82
CA ARG A 10 0.50 41.53 20.88
C ARG A 10 0.08 42.92 21.37
N PRO A 11 -1.15 43.06 21.88
CA PRO A 11 -1.27 43.73 23.16
C PRO A 11 -1.95 42.86 24.21
N VAL A 12 -1.44 43.04 25.43
CA VAL A 12 -1.96 42.58 26.71
C VAL A 12 -2.93 43.64 27.21
N GLU A 13 -4.13 43.25 27.63
CA GLU A 13 -4.89 43.97 28.65
C GLU A 13 -5.56 42.97 29.59
N ALA A 14 -5.50 43.29 30.89
CA ALA A 14 -6.00 42.53 32.01
C ALA A 14 -7.04 43.39 32.74
N VAL A 15 -8.22 42.86 33.06
CA VAL A 15 -9.09 43.39 34.13
C VAL A 15 -9.91 42.27 34.79
N LEU A 16 -9.86 42.24 36.13
CA LEU A 16 -10.66 41.51 37.11
C LEU A 16 -12.19 41.62 36.89
N GLY A 17 -12.96 40.65 37.40
CA GLY A 17 -14.36 40.92 37.76
C GLY A 17 -15.22 39.68 38.02
N LEU A 18 -15.33 39.29 39.29
CA LEU A 18 -16.24 38.28 39.82
C LEU A 18 -17.66 38.88 39.92
N VAL A 19 -18.67 38.34 39.22
CA VAL A 19 -20.10 38.51 39.58
C VAL A 19 -20.90 37.26 39.23
N VAL A 20 -21.45 36.66 40.29
CA VAL A 20 -22.52 35.65 40.28
C VAL A 20 -23.77 36.25 39.64
N GLY A 21 -24.28 35.60 38.59
CA GLY A 21 -25.52 35.98 37.92
C GLY A 21 -26.34 34.74 37.56
N SER A 22 -27.07 34.23 38.55
CA SER A 22 -28.14 33.25 38.36
C SER A 22 -29.30 33.88 37.59
N VAL A 23 -29.35 33.64 36.28
CA VAL A 23 -30.54 33.91 35.46
C VAL A 23 -31.30 32.60 35.27
N LEU A 24 -32.41 32.48 36.01
CA LEU A 24 -33.43 31.47 35.87
C LEU A 24 -34.19 31.73 34.56
N ILE A 25 -33.88 30.97 33.50
CA ILE A 25 -34.79 30.80 32.37
C ILE A 25 -35.33 29.37 32.43
N SER A 26 -36.61 29.28 32.77
CA SER A 26 -37.43 28.09 32.71
C SER A 26 -37.56 27.63 31.26
N SER A 27 -36.68 26.73 30.84
CA SER A 27 -36.90 25.78 29.76
C SER A 27 -36.85 24.39 30.38
N CYS A 28 -37.69 23.44 29.94
CA CYS A 28 -37.80 22.09 30.48
C CYS A 28 -36.45 21.36 30.59
N ALA A 29 -35.71 21.63 31.66
CA ALA A 29 -34.51 20.92 32.02
C ALA A 29 -34.95 19.75 32.89
N THR A 30 -35.29 18.63 32.24
CA THR A 30 -35.08 17.34 32.88
C THR A 30 -33.57 17.17 33.01
N THR A 31 -32.97 17.78 34.03
CA THR A 31 -31.63 17.43 34.48
C THR A 31 -31.71 16.01 35.01
N VAL A 32 -31.51 15.03 34.12
CA VAL A 32 -31.12 13.70 34.56
C VAL A 32 -29.84 13.89 35.37
N PRO A 33 -29.76 13.46 36.64
CA PRO A 33 -28.50 13.40 37.36
C PRO A 33 -27.66 12.31 36.72
N GLY A 34 -27.05 12.64 35.57
CA GLY A 34 -26.13 11.79 34.86
C GLY A 34 -24.76 11.95 35.50
N SER A 35 -24.39 11.04 36.40
CA SER A 35 -22.97 10.70 36.54
C SER A 35 -22.54 10.17 35.17
N GLY A 36 -22.00 11.05 34.32
CA GLY A 36 -21.71 10.82 32.90
C GLY A 36 -20.56 9.84 32.69
N VAL A 37 -20.70 8.63 33.20
CA VAL A 37 -19.82 7.50 32.93
C VAL A 37 -20.61 6.58 32.03
N ALA A 38 -20.22 6.49 30.76
CA ALA A 38 -20.80 5.54 29.82
C ALA A 38 -20.84 4.14 30.45
N ALA A 39 -21.92 3.39 30.24
CA ALA A 39 -22.05 2.06 30.83
C ALA A 39 -20.86 1.20 30.34
N PRO A 40 -20.16 0.46 31.23
CA PRO A 40 -18.96 -0.29 30.85
C PRO A 40 -19.16 -1.24 29.66
N GLY A 41 -20.38 -1.76 29.46
CA GLY A 41 -20.75 -2.59 28.31
C GLY A 41 -20.80 -1.82 26.98
N GLU A 42 -21.27 -0.58 26.96
CA GLU A 42 -21.32 0.26 25.75
C GLU A 42 -19.91 0.67 25.32
N VAL A 43 -19.04 0.99 26.27
CA VAL A 43 -17.62 1.30 25.99
C VAL A 43 -16.88 0.08 25.45
N ALA A 44 -17.16 -1.11 25.98
CA ALA A 44 -16.59 -2.36 25.50
C ALA A 44 -17.05 -2.68 24.07
N ALA A 45 -18.35 -2.56 23.79
CA ALA A 45 -18.91 -2.77 22.45
C ALA A 45 -18.32 -1.79 21.43
N TYR A 46 -18.28 -0.49 21.76
CA TYR A 46 -17.69 0.52 20.89
C TYR A 46 -16.21 0.28 20.60
N ARG A 47 -15.41 -0.09 21.61
CA ARG A 47 -13.99 -0.44 21.41
C ARG A 47 -13.83 -1.67 20.52
N SER A 48 -14.72 -2.66 20.66
CA SER A 48 -14.74 -3.84 19.80
C SER A 48 -15.04 -3.48 18.35
N GLU A 49 -16.06 -2.65 18.10
CA GLU A 49 -16.43 -2.19 16.75
C GLU A 49 -15.34 -1.34 16.10
N VAL A 50 -14.73 -0.42 16.84
CA VAL A 50 -13.61 0.39 16.37
C VAL A 50 -12.38 -0.47 16.08
N GLY A 51 -12.09 -1.46 16.93
CA GLY A 51 -11.03 -2.44 16.70
C GLY A 51 -11.23 -3.20 15.40
N ALA A 52 -12.42 -3.80 15.22
CA ALA A 52 -12.76 -4.54 14.02
C ALA A 52 -12.71 -3.67 12.75
N SER A 53 -13.18 -2.43 12.82
CA SER A 53 -13.14 -1.48 11.70
C SER A 53 -11.70 -1.13 11.29
N ARG A 54 -10.82 -0.95 12.29
CA ARG A 54 -9.40 -0.70 12.05
C ARG A 54 -8.69 -1.90 11.43
N GLU A 55 -8.97 -3.10 11.93
CA GLU A 55 -8.41 -4.34 11.37
C GLU A 55 -8.83 -4.56 9.92
N ALA A 56 -10.10 -4.27 9.59
CA ALA A 56 -10.60 -4.31 8.22
C ALA A 56 -9.86 -3.31 7.30
N ALA A 57 -9.67 -2.06 7.75
CA ALA A 57 -8.96 -1.04 6.98
C ALA A 57 -7.47 -1.40 6.77
N VAL A 58 -6.82 -1.98 7.78
CA VAL A 58 -5.43 -2.47 7.67
C VAL A 58 -5.34 -3.60 6.65
N ARG A 59 -6.30 -4.53 6.66
CA ARG A 59 -6.35 -5.62 5.68
C ARG A 59 -6.58 -5.10 4.26
N GLU A 60 -7.51 -4.17 4.08
CA GLU A 60 -7.79 -3.54 2.79
C GLU A 60 -6.56 -2.81 2.24
N ALA A 61 -5.85 -2.05 3.07
CA ALA A 61 -4.59 -1.40 2.69
C ALA A 61 -3.52 -2.42 2.23
N GLY A 62 -3.44 -3.59 2.87
CA GLY A 62 -2.57 -4.69 2.44
C GLY A 62 -2.97 -5.28 1.09
N VAL A 63 -4.27 -5.50 0.86
CA VAL A 63 -4.81 -5.99 -0.43
C VAL A 63 -4.48 -5.01 -1.56
N ASP A 64 -4.72 -3.72 -1.35
CA ASP A 64 -4.48 -2.69 -2.35
C ASP A 64 -2.99 -2.58 -2.70
N LEU A 65 -2.11 -2.55 -1.69
CA LEU A 65 -0.66 -2.55 -1.90
C LEU A 65 -0.21 -3.78 -2.72
N CYS A 66 -0.71 -4.96 -2.39
CA CYS A 66 -0.32 -6.19 -3.09
C CYS A 66 -0.81 -6.21 -4.53
N ARG A 67 -2.08 -5.85 -4.76
CA ARG A 67 -2.66 -5.81 -6.10
C ARG A 67 -1.93 -4.83 -7.01
N GLU A 68 -1.77 -3.59 -6.57
CA GLU A 68 -1.15 -2.54 -7.35
C GLU A 68 0.37 -2.73 -7.45
N GLY A 69 1.00 -3.25 -6.39
CA GLY A 69 2.41 -3.57 -6.39
C GLY A 69 2.79 -4.70 -7.35
N MET A 70 2.00 -5.77 -7.42
CA MET A 70 2.21 -6.84 -8.41
C MET A 70 2.07 -6.32 -9.85
N ALA A 71 1.07 -5.47 -10.12
CA ALA A 71 0.91 -4.85 -11.44
C ALA A 71 2.11 -3.97 -11.82
N ALA A 72 2.58 -3.15 -10.87
CA ALA A 72 3.78 -2.32 -11.05
C ALA A 72 5.03 -3.16 -11.36
N MET A 73 5.24 -4.27 -10.63
CA MET A 73 6.38 -5.17 -10.84
C MET A 73 6.43 -5.75 -12.25
N VAL A 74 5.29 -6.07 -12.87
CA VAL A 74 5.25 -6.60 -14.24
C VAL A 74 5.87 -5.61 -15.23
N VAL A 75 5.55 -4.32 -15.09
CA VAL A 75 6.10 -3.26 -15.95
C VAL A 75 7.59 -3.07 -15.69
N MET A 76 8.00 -3.07 -14.42
CA MET A 76 9.41 -2.96 -14.02
C MET A 76 10.26 -4.10 -14.62
N VAL A 77 9.82 -5.35 -14.45
CA VAL A 77 10.49 -6.55 -14.95
C VAL A 77 10.56 -6.56 -16.47
N ARG A 78 9.48 -6.18 -17.16
CA ARG A 78 9.49 -6.10 -18.63
C ARG A 78 10.54 -5.11 -19.13
N GLY A 79 10.56 -3.89 -18.59
CA GLY A 79 11.53 -2.87 -19.01
C GLY A 79 12.97 -3.30 -18.74
N TYR A 80 13.23 -3.85 -17.56
CA TYR A 80 14.56 -4.36 -17.19
C TYR A 80 15.03 -5.51 -18.08
N ASN A 81 14.15 -6.48 -18.36
CA ASN A 81 14.49 -7.62 -19.21
C ASN A 81 14.76 -7.19 -20.66
N THR A 82 14.00 -6.24 -21.20
CA THR A 82 14.28 -5.68 -22.54
C THR A 82 15.67 -5.03 -22.60
N PHE A 83 16.04 -4.27 -21.58
CA PHE A 83 17.38 -3.69 -21.45
C PHE A 83 18.46 -4.78 -21.36
N LEU A 84 18.30 -5.76 -20.46
CA LEU A 84 19.29 -6.84 -20.30
C LEU A 84 19.48 -7.67 -21.57
N THR A 85 18.39 -8.00 -22.28
CA THR A 85 18.49 -8.75 -23.55
C THR A 85 19.34 -8.00 -24.56
N ARG A 86 19.13 -6.68 -24.71
CA ARG A 86 19.93 -5.88 -25.63
C ARG A 86 21.38 -5.76 -25.16
N LEU A 87 21.59 -5.54 -23.85
CA LEU A 87 22.91 -5.41 -23.26
C LEU A 87 23.74 -6.68 -23.51
N ASN A 88 23.18 -7.86 -23.23
CA ASN A 88 23.85 -9.15 -23.45
C ASN A 88 24.07 -9.49 -24.93
N THR A 89 23.31 -8.88 -25.85
CA THR A 89 23.50 -9.11 -27.30
C THR A 89 24.60 -8.22 -27.87
N THR A 90 24.83 -7.05 -27.27
CA THR A 90 25.73 -6.02 -27.81
C THR A 90 27.01 -5.84 -27.02
N ASP A 91 27.03 -6.30 -25.76
CA ASP A 91 28.11 -6.09 -24.79
C ASP A 91 28.56 -4.63 -24.67
N SER A 92 27.67 -3.67 -24.97
CA SER A 92 28.01 -2.25 -25.04
C SER A 92 26.83 -1.35 -24.69
N TYR A 93 27.01 -0.49 -23.68
CA TYR A 93 26.02 0.54 -23.31
C TYR A 93 25.78 1.53 -24.46
N ALA A 94 26.81 1.88 -25.23
CA ALA A 94 26.69 2.78 -26.38
C ALA A 94 25.78 2.24 -27.49
N GLN A 95 25.52 0.92 -27.53
CA GLN A 95 24.66 0.28 -28.53
C GLN A 95 23.24 -0.01 -28.03
N LEU A 96 22.89 0.44 -26.82
CA LEU A 96 21.57 0.27 -26.23
C LEU A 96 20.52 1.23 -26.79
N GLY A 97 20.93 2.37 -27.34
CA GLY A 97 20.00 3.44 -27.70
C GLY A 97 19.38 4.06 -26.45
N ASP A 98 18.06 4.05 -26.35
CA ASP A 98 17.29 4.63 -25.23
C ASP A 98 16.80 3.58 -24.21
N LEU A 99 17.30 2.33 -24.31
CA LEU A 99 16.78 1.22 -23.51
C LEU A 99 17.17 1.29 -22.04
N ASP A 100 18.33 1.86 -21.71
CA ASP A 100 18.74 2.14 -20.34
C ASP A 100 17.83 3.19 -19.69
N GLU A 101 17.50 4.26 -20.41
CA GLU A 101 16.57 5.29 -19.97
C GLU A 101 15.16 4.69 -19.77
N LYS A 102 14.67 3.90 -20.73
CA LYS A 102 13.37 3.22 -20.62
C LYS A 102 13.30 2.24 -19.45
N ALA A 103 14.36 1.46 -19.22
CA ALA A 103 14.42 0.54 -18.08
C ALA A 103 14.42 1.30 -16.75
N ARG A 104 15.14 2.43 -16.68
CA ARG A 104 15.10 3.30 -15.49
C ARG A 104 13.72 3.92 -15.31
N ALA A 105 13.10 4.41 -16.37
CA ALA A 105 11.76 4.99 -16.33
C ALA A 105 10.72 3.96 -15.84
N SER A 106 10.78 2.71 -16.31
CA SER A 106 9.88 1.66 -15.83
C SER A 106 10.09 1.33 -14.36
N LEU A 107 11.35 1.28 -13.90
CA LEU A 107 11.68 1.08 -12.49
C LEU A 107 11.18 2.24 -11.62
N ILE A 108 11.32 3.49 -12.07
CA ILE A 108 10.86 4.69 -11.36
C ILE A 108 9.33 4.68 -11.27
N ALA A 109 8.64 4.54 -12.40
CA ALA A 109 7.19 4.55 -12.45
C ALA A 109 6.56 3.44 -11.60
N GLY A 110 7.10 2.21 -11.67
CA GLY A 110 6.62 1.11 -10.84
C GLY A 110 6.90 1.33 -9.35
N SER A 111 8.07 1.89 -9.01
CA SER A 111 8.40 2.23 -7.61
C SER A 111 7.46 3.30 -7.06
N ASP A 112 7.14 4.32 -7.85
CA ASP A 112 6.22 5.38 -7.45
C ASP A 112 4.79 4.87 -7.28
N GLN A 113 4.36 3.92 -8.11
CA GLN A 113 3.07 3.25 -7.93
C GLN A 113 3.01 2.53 -6.58
N ILE A 114 4.01 1.71 -6.26
CA ILE A 114 4.08 0.99 -4.96
C ILE A 114 4.10 1.98 -3.79
N ARG A 115 4.90 3.06 -3.86
CA ARG A 115 5.00 4.06 -2.79
C ARG A 115 3.67 4.71 -2.44
N ARG A 116 2.79 4.94 -3.43
CA ARG A 116 1.47 5.53 -3.18
C ARG A 116 0.56 4.69 -2.29
N HIS A 117 0.82 3.39 -2.17
CA HIS A 117 0.05 2.47 -1.33
C HIS A 117 0.71 2.17 0.01
N LEU A 118 1.89 2.72 0.28
CA LEU A 118 2.56 2.64 1.58
C LEU A 118 2.10 3.78 2.49
N ASN A 119 1.37 3.47 3.55
CA ASN A 119 0.83 4.42 4.52
C ASN A 119 0.78 3.81 5.93
N ASP A 120 0.24 4.56 6.89
CA ASP A 120 0.16 4.16 8.31
C ASP A 120 -0.75 2.95 8.58
N LEU A 121 -1.61 2.60 7.64
CA LEU A 121 -2.47 1.41 7.70
C LEU A 121 -1.85 0.21 7.00
N THR A 122 -0.74 0.37 6.28
CA THR A 122 -0.08 -0.76 5.63
C THR A 122 0.42 -1.76 6.68
N PRO A 123 0.01 -3.04 6.60
CA PRO A 123 0.53 -4.09 7.48
C PRO A 123 2.05 -4.23 7.35
N ALA A 124 2.76 -4.39 8.47
CA ALA A 124 4.23 -4.42 8.48
C ALA A 124 4.81 -5.61 7.70
N ASP A 125 4.12 -6.76 7.75
CA ASP A 125 4.49 -8.00 7.05
C ASP A 125 4.56 -7.85 5.52
N VAL A 126 3.78 -6.94 4.93
CA VAL A 126 3.89 -6.58 3.49
C VAL A 126 4.64 -5.26 3.26
N GLY A 127 4.50 -4.30 4.18
CA GLY A 127 5.11 -2.98 4.08
C GLY A 127 6.63 -3.01 4.14
N ASP A 128 7.21 -3.84 5.00
CA ASP A 128 8.67 -3.98 5.13
C ASP A 128 9.32 -4.59 3.88
N PRO A 129 8.83 -5.74 3.35
CA PRO A 129 9.29 -6.25 2.06
C PRO A 129 9.14 -5.25 0.91
N ALA A 130 8.04 -4.48 0.88
CA ALA A 130 7.83 -3.47 -0.15
C ALA A 130 8.87 -2.35 -0.07
N ARG A 131 9.17 -1.85 1.14
CA ARG A 131 10.24 -0.86 1.35
C ARG A 131 11.61 -1.40 0.95
N ALA A 132 11.92 -2.67 1.26
CA ALA A 132 13.16 -3.32 0.84
C ALA A 132 13.28 -3.40 -0.69
N PHE A 133 12.20 -3.85 -1.37
CA PHE A 133 12.12 -3.92 -2.82
C PHE A 133 12.27 -2.54 -3.50
N LEU A 134 11.67 -1.50 -2.93
CA LEU A 134 11.84 -0.13 -3.42
C LEU A 134 13.30 0.35 -3.26
N ALA A 135 13.95 0.01 -2.16
CA ALA A 135 15.35 0.36 -1.92
C ALA A 135 16.30 -0.35 -2.90
N THR A 136 16.08 -1.63 -3.23
CA THR A 136 16.85 -2.31 -4.28
C THR A 136 16.52 -1.82 -5.67
N SER A 137 15.26 -1.47 -5.96
CA SER A 137 14.86 -0.89 -7.24
C SER A 137 15.60 0.43 -7.52
N ASN A 138 15.72 1.31 -6.52
CA ASN A 138 16.53 2.53 -6.64
C ASN A 138 18.02 2.22 -6.87
N ARG A 139 18.58 1.24 -6.16
CA ARG A 139 19.99 0.83 -6.37
C ARG A 139 20.24 0.26 -7.76
N LEU A 140 19.27 -0.46 -8.32
CA LEU A 140 19.33 -0.98 -9.69
C LEU A 140 19.25 0.17 -10.72
N GLN A 141 18.35 1.13 -10.53
CA GLN A 141 18.27 2.33 -11.38
C GLN A 141 19.61 3.09 -11.40
N ASP A 142 20.23 3.26 -10.23
CA ASP A 142 21.52 3.92 -10.08
C ASP A 142 22.67 3.15 -10.75
N ALA A 143 22.61 1.82 -10.74
CA ALA A 143 23.60 0.98 -11.42
C ALA A 143 23.50 1.10 -12.94
N ILE A 144 22.27 1.11 -13.48
CA ILE A 144 22.00 1.33 -14.90
C ILE A 144 22.45 2.73 -15.31
N ALA A 145 22.12 3.77 -14.51
CA ALA A 145 22.49 5.16 -14.79
C ALA A 145 24.00 5.40 -14.85
N ARG A 146 24.78 4.58 -14.15
CA ARG A 146 26.25 4.66 -14.08
C ARG A 146 26.94 3.69 -15.04
N GLU A 147 26.18 3.04 -15.93
CA GLU A 147 26.67 2.09 -16.93
C GLU A 147 27.53 0.96 -16.34
N ARG A 148 27.19 0.50 -15.12
CA ARG A 148 28.03 -0.46 -14.38
C ARG A 148 27.80 -1.89 -14.85
N PHE A 149 28.55 -2.35 -15.86
CA PHE A 149 28.50 -3.73 -16.34
C PHE A 149 28.78 -4.79 -15.25
N THR A 150 29.92 -4.72 -14.56
CA THR A 150 30.34 -5.75 -13.59
C THR A 150 29.56 -5.70 -12.27
N GLY A 151 28.99 -4.54 -11.93
CA GLY A 151 28.24 -4.32 -10.70
C GLY A 151 26.74 -4.58 -10.81
N LEU A 152 26.23 -4.87 -12.01
CA LEU A 152 24.80 -5.03 -12.24
C LEU A 152 24.28 -6.36 -11.67
N ASN A 153 25.01 -7.47 -11.87
CA ASN A 153 24.55 -8.80 -11.48
C ASN A 153 24.22 -8.92 -9.99
N PRO A 154 25.09 -8.52 -9.03
CA PRO A 154 24.76 -8.65 -7.61
C PRO A 154 23.54 -7.81 -7.21
N ILE A 155 23.36 -6.64 -7.83
CA ILE A 155 22.21 -5.75 -7.55
C ILE A 155 20.94 -6.34 -8.14
N ALA A 156 21.01 -6.91 -9.35
CA ALA A 156 19.89 -7.57 -10.02
C ALA A 156 19.42 -8.83 -9.27
N ASP A 157 20.36 -9.61 -8.74
CA ASP A 157 20.08 -10.77 -7.90
C ASP A 157 19.36 -10.35 -6.62
N GLN A 158 19.87 -9.30 -5.95
CA GLN A 158 19.22 -8.77 -4.75
C GLN A 158 17.82 -8.22 -5.05
N TRP A 159 17.66 -7.48 -6.14
CA TRP A 159 16.38 -6.96 -6.60
C TRP A 159 15.37 -8.09 -6.89
N THR A 160 15.83 -9.17 -7.53
CA THR A 160 15.01 -10.36 -7.78
C THR A 160 14.62 -11.06 -6.48
N GLY A 161 15.53 -11.17 -5.52
CA GLY A 161 15.26 -11.71 -4.19
C GLY A 161 14.26 -10.88 -3.39
N ASP A 162 14.39 -9.55 -3.39
CA ASP A 162 13.43 -8.66 -2.72
C ASP A 162 12.04 -8.70 -3.38
N LYS A 163 12.00 -8.76 -4.71
CA LYS A 163 10.76 -8.95 -5.45
C LYS A 163 10.06 -10.23 -4.99
N GLN A 164 10.77 -11.35 -4.93
CA GLN A 164 10.20 -12.62 -4.51
C GLN A 164 9.69 -12.56 -3.07
N ARG A 165 10.46 -11.97 -2.15
CA ARG A 165 10.02 -11.76 -0.75
C ARG A 165 8.72 -10.95 -0.66
N LEU A 166 8.58 -9.89 -1.45
CA LEU A 166 7.33 -9.12 -1.47
C LEU A 166 6.18 -9.93 -2.06
N LEU A 167 6.40 -10.69 -3.14
CA LEU A 167 5.36 -11.57 -3.70
C LEU A 167 4.91 -12.62 -2.69
N ASP A 168 5.84 -13.23 -1.96
CA ASP A 168 5.54 -14.22 -0.92
C ASP A 168 4.75 -13.58 0.24
N ALA A 169 5.14 -12.38 0.67
CA ALA A 169 4.41 -11.61 1.67
C ALA A 169 3.00 -11.21 1.22
N CYS A 170 2.75 -11.11 -0.09
CA CYS A 170 1.44 -10.77 -0.63
C CYS A 170 0.46 -11.94 -0.67
N VAL A 171 0.92 -13.20 -0.55
CA VAL A 171 0.05 -14.39 -0.62
C VAL A 171 -1.19 -14.32 0.28
N PRO A 172 -1.12 -13.86 1.55
CA PRO A 172 -2.30 -13.77 2.43
C PRO A 172 -3.32 -12.69 1.99
N TYR A 173 -2.91 -11.74 1.14
CA TYR A 173 -3.67 -10.58 0.72
C TYR A 173 -4.23 -10.72 -0.70
N VAL A 174 -3.83 -11.73 -1.46
CA VAL A 174 -4.44 -12.00 -2.77
C VAL A 174 -5.71 -12.82 -2.54
N PRO A 175 -6.90 -12.29 -2.90
CA PRO A 175 -8.10 -13.10 -2.83
C PRO A 175 -7.93 -14.31 -3.75
N MET A 176 -8.10 -15.52 -3.21
CA MET A 176 -8.36 -16.67 -4.07
C MET A 176 -9.54 -16.28 -4.96
N PRO A 177 -9.48 -16.48 -6.29
CA PRO A 177 -10.66 -16.30 -7.12
C PRO A 177 -11.77 -17.11 -6.45
N ALA A 178 -12.89 -16.45 -6.13
CA ALA A 178 -14.06 -17.14 -5.61
C ALA A 178 -14.26 -18.32 -6.54
N ALA A 179 -14.23 -19.55 -5.99
CA ALA A 179 -14.58 -20.72 -6.78
C ALA A 179 -15.93 -20.39 -7.38
N THR A 180 -15.95 -20.07 -8.68
CA THR A 180 -17.16 -19.77 -9.43
C THR A 180 -18.13 -20.86 -9.03
N SER A 181 -19.20 -20.48 -8.33
CA SER A 181 -20.19 -21.42 -7.83
C SER A 181 -20.49 -22.36 -8.97
N ALA A 182 -20.15 -23.63 -8.80
CA ALA A 182 -20.21 -24.63 -9.86
C ALA A 182 -21.62 -24.56 -10.45
N THR A 183 -21.76 -24.01 -11.66
CA THR A 183 -22.99 -24.15 -12.43
C THR A 183 -23.26 -25.64 -12.50
N PRO A 184 -24.40 -26.15 -12.00
CA PRO A 184 -24.74 -27.55 -12.15
C PRO A 184 -24.65 -27.90 -13.63
N ARG A 185 -23.68 -28.73 -14.00
CA ARG A 185 -23.60 -29.28 -15.35
C ARG A 185 -24.91 -30.05 -15.59
N PRO A 186 -25.67 -29.76 -16.64
CA PRO A 186 -26.82 -30.59 -17.02
C PRO A 186 -26.32 -32.02 -17.19
N GLN A 187 -26.83 -32.94 -16.38
CA GLN A 187 -26.54 -34.36 -16.52
C GLN A 187 -27.17 -34.81 -17.84
N ILE A 188 -26.34 -35.16 -18.81
CA ILE A 188 -26.80 -35.80 -20.05
C ILE A 188 -27.28 -37.20 -19.63
N PRO A 189 -28.54 -37.60 -19.89
CA PRO A 189 -28.98 -38.94 -19.57
C PRO A 189 -28.19 -39.96 -20.40
N SER A 190 -27.53 -40.89 -19.71
CA SER A 190 -26.86 -42.02 -20.32
C SER A 190 -27.89 -42.91 -20.99
N SER A 191 -27.90 -42.94 -22.32
CA SER A 191 -28.65 -43.91 -23.10
C SER A 191 -28.06 -45.30 -22.89
N THR A 192 -28.82 -46.18 -22.23
CA THR A 192 -28.51 -47.61 -22.08
C THR A 192 -28.61 -48.32 -23.43
N PRO A 193 -27.61 -49.09 -23.88
CA PRO A 193 -27.75 -49.90 -25.07
C PRO A 193 -28.61 -51.15 -24.76
N THR A 194 -29.70 -51.30 -25.49
CA THR A 194 -30.54 -52.52 -25.51
C THR A 194 -29.74 -53.67 -26.15
N PRO A 195 -29.65 -54.85 -25.52
CA PRO A 195 -29.06 -56.02 -26.17
C PRO A 195 -30.10 -56.68 -27.08
N THR A 196 -29.82 -56.75 -28.37
CA THR A 196 -30.61 -57.53 -29.33
C THR A 196 -30.13 -58.98 -29.28
N GLY A 197 -31.05 -59.90 -28.97
CA GLY A 197 -30.89 -61.34 -29.21
C GLY A 197 -31.35 -61.75 -30.60
#